data_AF-A0A672JGS6-F1
#
_entry.id   AF-A0A672JGS6-F1
#
_cell.length_a   1.000
_cell.length_b   1.000
_cell.length_c   1.000
_cell.angle_alpha   90.00
_cell.angle_beta   90.00
_cell.angle_gamma   90.00
#
_symmetry.space_group_name_H-M   'P 1'
#
loop_
_entity.id
_entity.type
_entity.pdbx_description
1 polymer ?
#
loop_
_entity_poly.entity_id
_entity_poly.type
_entity_poly.pdbx_seq_one_letter_code
_entity_poly.pdbx_strand_id
1 'polypeptide(L)'
;MSIDDQPTSGRPSTSRTAEVVGEIEDVRGKQPTLWRGGDWWIHHHVAQFLAKNGMTLLPHPPYSPDLAPCDFSLFPRLKKQLKGRRFADVEEVTDKAQQVLKGIISLEFADTFIKRETWLECCINADGDYFEGDGGVLF
;
A
#
# COMPACT_ATOMS: atom_id res chain seq x y z
N MET A 1 -35.09 -31.50 2.17
CA MET A 1 -34.47 -30.61 3.16
C MET A 1 -33.26 -29.99 2.50
N SER A 2 -33.42 -28.82 1.88
CA SER A 2 -32.27 -28.00 1.45
C SER A 2 -31.72 -27.34 2.70
N ILE A 3 -30.44 -27.55 2.95
CA ILE A 3 -29.70 -26.82 3.97
C ILE A 3 -29.27 -25.54 3.28
N ASP A 4 -29.87 -24.42 3.65
CA ASP A 4 -29.42 -23.11 3.22
C ASP A 4 -28.07 -22.83 3.89
N ASP A 5 -27.00 -22.81 3.10
CA ASP A 5 -25.67 -22.41 3.54
C ASP A 5 -25.71 -20.95 4.05
N GLN A 6 -25.39 -20.76 5.33
CA GLN A 6 -25.29 -19.43 5.92
C GLN A 6 -24.06 -18.70 5.34
N PRO A 7 -24.16 -17.39 5.04
CA PRO A 7 -23.05 -16.63 4.46
C PRO A 7 -21.90 -16.54 5.47
N THR A 8 -20.73 -17.02 5.04
CA THR A 8 -19.47 -16.89 5.77
C THR A 8 -18.94 -15.46 5.62
N SER A 9 -18.40 -14.91 6.70
CA SER A 9 -17.76 -13.58 6.73
C SER A 9 -16.40 -13.58 6.02
N GLY A 10 -16.43 -13.95 4.73
CA GLY A 10 -15.28 -13.94 3.84
C GLY A 10 -14.96 -12.54 3.33
N ARG A 11 -13.70 -12.37 2.92
CA ARG A 11 -13.15 -11.17 2.28
C ARG A 11 -14.10 -10.66 1.18
N PRO A 12 -14.43 -9.36 1.12
CA PRO A 12 -15.30 -8.81 0.09
C PRO A 12 -14.83 -9.20 -1.31
N SER A 13 -15.79 -9.53 -2.17
CA SER A 13 -15.55 -9.81 -3.59
C SER A 13 -14.84 -8.64 -4.25
N THR A 14 -13.79 -8.90 -5.04
CA THR A 14 -13.10 -7.89 -5.87
C THR A 14 -13.90 -7.49 -7.11
N SER A 15 -15.17 -7.89 -7.21
CA SER A 15 -16.06 -7.48 -8.30
C SER A 15 -16.37 -5.99 -8.21
N ARG A 16 -16.13 -5.23 -9.29
CA ARG A 16 -16.56 -3.83 -9.45
C ARG A 16 -18.09 -3.74 -9.67
N THR A 17 -18.88 -4.26 -8.73
CA THR A 17 -20.32 -4.01 -8.70
C THR A 17 -20.57 -2.67 -8.01
N ALA A 18 -21.59 -1.92 -8.45
CA ALA A 18 -21.92 -0.61 -7.90
C ALA A 18 -22.18 -0.65 -6.37
N GLU A 19 -22.64 -1.80 -5.87
CA GLU A 19 -22.87 -2.06 -4.45
C GLU A 19 -21.55 -2.13 -3.66
N VAL A 20 -20.55 -2.86 -4.14
CA VAL A 20 -19.23 -2.96 -3.49
C VAL A 20 -18.49 -1.61 -3.55
N VAL A 21 -18.61 -0.88 -4.65
CA VAL A 21 -18.05 0.47 -4.76
C VAL A 21 -18.73 1.42 -3.75
N GLY A 22 -20.05 1.37 -3.64
CA GLY A 22 -20.81 2.14 -2.65
C GLY A 22 -20.43 1.82 -1.21
N GLU A 23 -20.22 0.54 -0.86
CA GLU A 23 -19.73 0.13 0.46
C GLU A 23 -18.31 0.65 0.74
N ILE A 24 -17.42 0.60 -0.24
CA ILE A 24 -16.05 1.14 -0.12
C ILE A 24 -16.08 2.66 0.06
N GLU A 25 -16.94 3.37 -0.67
CA GLU A 25 -17.12 4.82 -0.56
C GLU A 25 -17.72 5.22 0.79
N ASP A 26 -18.69 4.46 1.31
CA ASP A 26 -19.28 4.68 2.63
C ASP A 26 -18.26 4.44 3.76
N VAL A 27 -17.41 3.41 3.62
CA VAL A 27 -16.26 3.18 4.52
C VAL A 27 -15.25 4.33 4.43
N ARG A 28 -14.94 4.84 3.23
CA ARG A 28 -14.07 6.02 3.03
C ARG A 28 -14.66 7.28 3.66
N GLY A 29 -15.97 7.50 3.56
CA GLY A 29 -16.66 8.66 4.13
C GLY A 29 -16.71 8.68 5.66
N LYS A 30 -16.72 7.52 6.30
CA LYS A 30 -16.75 7.37 7.78
C LYS A 30 -15.37 7.50 8.44
N GLN A 31 -14.29 7.42 7.67
CA GLN A 31 -12.92 7.39 8.20
C GLN A 31 -12.38 8.72 8.76
N PRO A 32 -12.63 9.92 8.18
CA PRO A 32 -11.99 11.16 8.62
C PRO A 32 -12.26 11.57 10.07
N THR A 33 -13.34 11.09 10.69
CA THR A 33 -13.69 11.38 12.09
C THR A 33 -12.93 10.50 13.07
N LEU A 34 -12.69 9.22 12.74
CA LEU A 34 -11.96 8.27 13.59
C LEU A 34 -10.45 8.54 13.60
N TRP A 35 -9.87 8.97 12.47
CA TRP A 35 -8.43 9.28 12.38
C TRP A 35 -8.03 10.56 13.12
N ARG A 36 -8.92 11.57 13.16
CA ARG A 36 -8.66 12.82 13.90
C ARG A 36 -8.78 12.67 15.41
N GLY A 37 -9.55 11.68 15.89
CA GLY A 37 -9.79 11.45 17.31
C GLY A 37 -8.62 10.81 18.07
N GLY A 38 -7.64 10.22 17.36
CA GLY A 38 -6.49 9.56 18.02
C GLY A 38 -6.82 8.24 18.73
N ASP A 39 -8.06 7.76 18.65
CA ASP A 39 -8.58 6.58 19.36
C ASP A 39 -8.14 5.23 18.78
N TRP A 40 -7.22 5.22 17.82
CA TRP A 40 -6.61 3.97 17.36
C TRP A 40 -5.39 3.63 18.21
N TRP A 41 -5.62 2.83 19.25
CA TRP A 41 -4.67 2.46 20.31
C TRP A 41 -3.28 2.01 19.83
N ILE A 42 -3.20 1.31 18.69
CA ILE A 42 -1.91 0.85 18.12
C ILE A 42 -1.12 2.03 17.51
N HIS A 43 -1.80 2.99 16.88
CA HIS A 43 -1.16 4.16 16.30
C HIS A 43 -0.70 5.14 17.38
N HIS A 44 -1.40 5.24 18.52
CA HIS A 44 -1.07 6.20 19.57
C HIS A 44 0.31 5.94 20.20
N HIS A 45 0.60 4.71 20.65
CA HIS A 45 1.87 4.39 21.27
C HIS A 45 3.04 4.46 20.29
N VAL A 46 2.85 4.01 19.05
CA VAL A 46 3.88 4.09 18.00
C VAL A 46 4.14 5.54 17.61
N ALA A 47 3.10 6.37 17.44
CA ALA A 47 3.26 7.79 17.12
C ALA A 47 4.00 8.54 18.24
N GLN A 48 3.68 8.28 19.51
CA GLN A 48 4.41 8.85 20.65
C GLN A 48 5.88 8.41 20.66
N PHE A 49 6.15 7.14 20.39
CA PHE A 49 7.53 6.64 20.28
C PHE A 49 8.29 7.33 19.14
N LEU A 50 7.69 7.45 17.96
CA LEU A 50 8.31 8.12 16.81
C LEU A 50 8.60 9.59 17.12
N ALA A 51 7.64 10.31 17.71
CA ALA A 51 7.80 11.70 18.11
C ALA A 51 8.92 11.87 19.16
N LYS A 52 8.99 10.98 20.16
CA LYS A 52 10.05 10.96 21.17
C LYS A 52 11.45 10.77 20.56
N ASN A 53 11.55 10.04 19.45
CA ASN A 53 12.80 9.82 18.72
C ASN A 53 13.05 10.86 17.61
N GLY A 54 12.26 11.94 17.54
CA GLY A 54 12.44 13.01 16.55
C GLY A 54 12.07 12.64 15.12
N MET A 55 11.26 11.58 14.92
CA MET A 55 10.79 11.18 13.59
C MET A 55 9.45 11.85 13.28
N THR A 56 9.40 12.57 12.17
CA THR A 56 8.17 13.17 11.66
C THR A 56 7.36 12.13 10.87
N LEU A 57 6.10 11.92 11.27
CA LEU A 57 5.18 11.05 10.54
C LEU A 57 4.61 11.79 9.33
N LEU A 58 4.81 11.23 8.13
CA LEU A 58 4.19 11.74 6.91
C LEU A 58 2.77 11.18 6.78
N PRO A 59 1.74 12.01 6.54
CA PRO A 59 0.39 11.50 6.33
C PRO A 59 0.37 10.61 5.08
N HIS A 60 -0.30 9.45 5.20
CA HIS A 60 -0.48 8.50 4.12
C HIS A 60 -1.97 8.19 3.98
N PRO A 61 -2.57 8.39 2.80
CA PRO A 61 -3.96 8.06 2.58
C PRO A 61 -4.19 6.53 2.67
N PRO A 62 -5.36 6.11 3.17
CA PRO A 62 -5.71 4.70 3.24
C PRO A 62 -5.87 4.12 1.82
N TYR A 63 -5.45 2.87 1.64
CA TYR A 63 -5.57 2.12 0.38
C TYR A 63 -4.82 2.72 -0.83
N SER A 64 -3.71 3.43 -0.60
CA SER A 64 -2.88 4.01 -1.66
C SER A 64 -1.50 3.33 -1.77
N PRO A 65 -1.42 2.06 -2.19
CA PRO A 65 -0.15 1.35 -2.36
C PRO A 65 0.71 1.94 -3.49
N ASP A 66 0.10 2.65 -4.44
CA ASP A 66 0.75 3.48 -5.43
C ASP A 66 1.59 4.59 -4.78
N LEU A 67 1.18 5.15 -3.65
CA LEU A 67 1.95 6.20 -2.97
C LEU A 67 3.05 5.69 -2.04
N ALA A 68 3.16 4.37 -1.85
CA ALA A 68 4.11 3.74 -0.93
C ALA A 68 5.34 3.17 -1.69
N PRO A 69 6.55 3.75 -1.52
CA PRO A 69 7.77 3.30 -2.23
C PRO A 69 8.07 1.81 -2.11
N CYS A 70 7.74 1.22 -0.96
CA CYS A 70 7.91 -0.20 -0.73
C CYS A 70 7.03 -1.05 -1.65
N ASP A 71 5.76 -0.66 -1.81
CA ASP A 71 4.76 -1.44 -2.54
C ASP A 71 4.95 -1.37 -4.05
N PHE A 72 5.26 -0.19 -4.60
CA PHE A 72 5.41 -0.02 -6.04
C PHE A 72 6.81 -0.26 -6.59
N SER A 73 7.86 -0.16 -5.76
CA SER A 73 9.25 -0.29 -6.22
C SER A 73 9.99 -1.45 -5.57
N LEU A 74 10.09 -1.45 -4.23
CA LEU A 74 10.95 -2.38 -3.51
C LEU A 74 10.46 -3.83 -3.62
N PHE A 75 9.20 -4.09 -3.29
CA PHE A 75 8.64 -5.45 -3.30
C PHE A 75 8.54 -6.04 -4.71
N PRO A 76 8.17 -5.31 -5.78
CA PRO A 76 8.22 -5.83 -7.13
C PRO A 76 9.62 -6.29 -7.54
N ARG A 77 10.66 -5.51 -7.20
CA ARG A 77 12.07 -5.89 -7.46
C ARG A 77 12.45 -7.16 -6.72
N LEU A 78 12.13 -7.23 -5.42
CA LEU A 78 12.41 -8.41 -4.61
C LEU A 78 11.65 -9.64 -5.14
N LYS A 79 10.34 -9.52 -5.36
CA LYS A 79 9.49 -10.60 -5.89
C LYS A 79 10.03 -11.09 -7.23
N LYS A 80 10.43 -10.19 -8.15
CA LYS A 80 11.00 -10.58 -9.46
C LYS A 80 12.23 -11.47 -9.32
N GLN A 81 13.10 -11.20 -8.35
CA GLN A 81 14.33 -11.97 -8.13
C GLN A 81 14.09 -13.31 -7.42
N LEU A 82 13.13 -13.35 -6.49
CA LEU A 82 12.81 -14.55 -5.73
C LEU A 82 11.81 -15.47 -6.45
N LYS A 83 11.09 -14.96 -7.46
CA LYS A 83 10.04 -15.70 -8.19
C LYS A 83 10.60 -16.98 -8.80
N GLY A 84 9.84 -18.07 -8.62
CA GLY A 84 10.14 -19.38 -9.22
C GLY A 84 11.27 -20.16 -8.55
N ARG A 85 11.87 -19.63 -7.47
CA ARG A 85 12.88 -20.33 -6.69
C ARG A 85 12.24 -21.01 -5.49
N ARG A 86 12.73 -22.21 -5.15
CA ARG A 86 12.48 -22.85 -3.86
C ARG A 86 13.74 -22.68 -3.03
N PHE A 87 13.56 -22.30 -1.78
CA PHE A 87 14.63 -22.18 -0.80
C PHE A 87 14.51 -23.35 0.17
N ALA A 88 15.65 -23.89 0.60
CA ALA A 88 15.69 -25.02 1.53
C ALA A 88 15.35 -24.59 2.95
N ASP A 89 15.74 -23.37 3.34
CA ASP A 89 15.54 -22.82 4.68
C ASP A 89 15.33 -21.28 4.67
N VAL A 90 15.17 -20.73 5.87
CA VAL A 90 14.92 -19.29 6.10
C VAL A 90 16.20 -18.46 5.91
N GLU A 91 17.37 -19.04 6.17
CA GLU A 91 18.66 -18.34 6.03
C GLU A 91 18.94 -18.07 4.56
N GLU A 92 18.73 -19.06 3.70
CA GLU A 92 18.93 -18.96 2.25
C GLU A 92 18.06 -17.87 1.62
N VAL A 93 16.76 -17.81 1.96
CA VAL A 93 15.86 -16.76 1.44
C VAL A 93 16.24 -15.38 1.99
N THR A 94 16.68 -15.31 3.25
CA THR A 94 17.13 -14.06 3.89
C THR A 94 18.38 -13.53 3.22
N ASP A 95 19.39 -14.38 3.02
CA ASP A 95 20.63 -14.03 2.34
C ASP A 95 20.37 -13.58 0.90
N LYS A 96 19.50 -14.28 0.19
CA LYS A 96 19.12 -13.89 -1.17
C LYS A 96 18.40 -12.55 -1.19
N ALA A 97 17.45 -12.32 -0.28
CA ALA A 97 16.76 -11.05 -0.16
C ALA A 97 17.74 -9.91 0.17
N GLN A 98 18.66 -10.12 1.11
CA GLN A 98 19.70 -9.15 1.45
C GLN A 98 20.61 -8.82 0.26
N GLN A 99 21.02 -9.82 -0.53
CA GLN A 99 21.81 -9.59 -1.74
C GLN A 99 21.06 -8.71 -2.75
N VAL A 100 19.76 -8.96 -2.95
CA VAL A 100 18.93 -8.15 -3.86
C VAL A 100 18.83 -6.71 -3.36
N LEU A 101 18.61 -6.52 -2.04
CA LEU A 101 18.49 -5.20 -1.43
C LEU A 101 19.83 -4.42 -1.47
N LYS A 102 20.95 -5.09 -1.18
CA LYS A 102 22.30 -4.50 -1.28
C LYS A 102 22.67 -4.10 -2.71
N GLY A 103 22.07 -4.76 -3.71
CA GLY A 103 22.28 -4.45 -5.12
C GLY A 103 21.50 -3.23 -5.62
N ILE A 104 20.60 -2.64 -4.81
CA ILE A 104 19.85 -1.44 -5.22
C ILE A 104 20.81 -0.25 -5.21
N ILE A 105 21.02 0.34 -6.39
CA ILE A 105 21.89 1.50 -6.57
C ILE A 105 21.21 2.74 -5.97
N SER A 106 21.97 3.59 -5.29
CA SER A 106 21.47 4.83 -4.66
C SER A 106 20.65 5.71 -5.62
N LEU A 107 21.09 5.81 -6.89
CA LEU A 107 20.39 6.57 -7.92
C LEU A 107 19.00 5.98 -8.22
N GLU A 108 18.90 4.67 -8.42
CA GLU A 108 17.60 4.01 -8.65
C GLU A 108 16.66 4.14 -7.45
N PHE A 109 17.21 4.19 -6.23
CA PHE A 109 16.44 4.43 -5.02
C PHE A 109 15.92 5.87 -4.98
N ALA A 110 16.75 6.85 -5.32
CA ALA A 110 16.33 8.26 -5.42
C ALA A 110 15.21 8.46 -6.46
N ASP A 111 15.32 7.80 -7.61
CA ASP A 111 14.28 7.85 -8.66
C ASP A 111 12.91 7.40 -8.15
N THR A 112 12.85 6.51 -7.16
CA THR A 112 11.57 6.10 -6.56
C THR A 112 10.87 7.24 -5.85
N PHE A 113 11.61 8.15 -5.22
CA PHE A 113 11.03 9.30 -4.52
C PHE A 113 10.57 10.38 -5.51
N ILE A 114 11.32 10.58 -6.59
CA ILE A 114 10.91 11.45 -7.70
C ILE A 114 9.60 10.93 -8.30
N LYS A 115 9.53 9.62 -8.58
CA LYS A 115 8.31 8.99 -9.10
C LYS A 115 7.13 9.13 -8.15
N ARG A 116 7.36 9.01 -6.84
CA ARG A 116 6.33 9.22 -5.82
C ARG A 116 5.81 10.66 -5.83
N GLU A 117 6.67 11.64 -6.03
CA GLU A 117 6.26 13.04 -6.17
C GLU A 117 5.34 13.25 -7.37
N THR A 118 5.72 12.72 -8.55
CA THR A 118 4.86 12.75 -9.74
C THR A 118 3.50 12.07 -9.49
N TRP A 119 3.48 10.96 -8.76
CA TRP A 119 2.22 10.28 -8.43
C TRP A 119 1.35 11.06 -7.45
N LEU A 120 1.94 11.78 -6.50
CA LEU A 120 1.18 12.69 -5.64
C LEU A 120 0.53 13.82 -6.46
N GLU A 121 1.24 14.37 -7.45
CA GLU A 121 0.67 15.37 -8.36
C GLU A 121 -0.49 14.80 -9.18
N CYS A 122 -0.34 13.59 -9.72
CA CYS A 122 -1.43 12.90 -10.42
C CYS A 122 -2.63 12.63 -9.50
N CYS A 123 -2.42 12.21 -8.25
CA CYS A 123 -3.51 12.06 -7.27
C CYS A 123 -4.26 13.38 -7.05
N ILE A 124 -3.54 14.50 -6.96
CA ILE A 124 -4.15 15.83 -6.79
C ILE A 124 -4.96 16.19 -8.04
N ASN A 125 -4.42 15.98 -9.23
CA ASN A 125 -5.09 16.28 -10.49
C ASN A 125 -6.31 15.38 -10.76
N ALA A 126 -6.33 14.19 -10.18
CA ALA A 126 -7.44 13.24 -10.25
C ALA A 126 -8.44 13.38 -9.08
N ASP A 127 -8.37 14.46 -8.28
CA ASP A 127 -9.22 14.66 -7.10
C ASP A 127 -9.22 13.48 -6.10
N GLY A 128 -8.10 12.75 -6.04
CA GLY A 128 -7.92 11.57 -5.18
C GLY A 128 -8.42 10.25 -5.77
N ASP A 129 -8.84 10.22 -7.03
CA ASP A 129 -9.15 8.99 -7.75
C ASP A 129 -7.89 8.23 -8.19
N TYR A 130 -8.03 6.91 -8.30
CA TYR A 130 -6.94 6.04 -8.77
C TYR A 130 -6.69 6.24 -10.26
N PHE A 131 -5.43 6.31 -10.66
CA PHE A 131 -5.02 6.42 -12.05
C PHE A 131 -3.99 5.32 -12.40
N GLU A 132 -4.13 4.73 -13.59
CA GLU A 132 -3.16 3.75 -14.11
C GLU A 132 -2.13 4.47 -14.98
N GLY A 133 -0.86 4.28 -14.65
CA GLY A 133 0.26 4.95 -15.31
C GLY A 133 0.57 4.37 -16.68
N ASP A 134 -0.12 4.83 -17.71
CA ASP A 134 0.53 5.25 -18.95
C ASP A 134 0.25 6.75 -19.07
N GLY A 135 1.28 7.59 -19.18
CA GLY A 135 1.15 9.05 -19.28
C GLY A 135 0.51 9.53 -20.59
N GLY A 136 -0.69 9.04 -20.91
CA GLY A 136 -1.53 9.46 -22.02
C GLY A 136 -2.79 10.11 -21.48
N VAL A 137 -2.97 11.39 -21.80
CA VAL A 137 -4.27 12.05 -21.80
C VAL A 137 -5.18 11.24 -22.74
N LEU A 138 -6.20 10.59 -22.19
CA LEU A 138 -7.27 9.99 -23.01
C LEU A 138 -8.25 11.11 -23.39
N PHE A 139 -8.18 11.54 -24.65
CA PHE A 139 -9.35 12.02 -25.39
C PHE A 139 -10.10 10.82 -25.95
#